data_AF-A0A924YQB7-F1
#
_entry.id   AF-A0A924YQB7-F1
#
_cell.length_a   1.000
_cell.length_b   1.000
_cell.length_c   1.000
_cell.angle_alpha   90.00
_cell.angle_beta   90.00
_cell.angle_gamma   90.00
#
_symmetry.space_group_name_H-M   'P 1'
#
loop_
_entity.id
_entity.type
_entity.pdbx_description
1 polymer ?
#
loop_
_entity_poly.entity_id
_entity_poly.type
_entity_poly.pdbx_seq_one_letter_code
_entity_poly.pdbx_strand_id
1 'polypeptide(L)'
;MPPSIVLEVLQILEGEVNLREETRVAEQAKPAIKSEEHAKQAEQLAGTQHKLGERTENMVDRIRALENGEEEFGKEIALLKQVALVMLDAKTILARADTGSPAIAAETEAIELLLQSKRINPKGGGGGGANPGGGGSGTTNDSALTLIGSGVNEKENREDHGVSQATGDSGPKLPEEFRTGLDEYFNRLEKARGK
;
A
#
# COMPACT_ATOMS: atom_id res chain seq x y z
N MET A 1 -13.69 9.18 -8.48
CA MET A 1 -13.74 7.92 -7.71
C MET A 1 -14.39 8.20 -6.36
N PRO A 2 -15.34 7.37 -5.87
CA PRO A 2 -16.00 7.60 -4.58
C PRO A 2 -15.02 7.56 -3.39
N PRO A 3 -15.20 8.40 -2.35
CA PRO A 3 -14.32 8.43 -1.18
C PRO A 3 -14.17 7.08 -0.47
N SER A 4 -15.23 6.28 -0.42
CA SER A 4 -15.22 4.95 0.19
C SER A 4 -14.38 3.92 -0.57
N ILE A 5 -14.16 4.11 -1.88
CA ILE A 5 -13.26 3.29 -2.69
C ILE A 5 -11.82 3.71 -2.42
N VAL A 6 -11.55 5.02 -2.38
CA VAL A 6 -10.21 5.54 -2.06
C VAL A 6 -9.75 5.05 -0.68
N LEU A 7 -10.61 5.13 0.34
CA LEU A 7 -10.30 4.64 1.68
C LEU A 7 -9.96 3.14 1.69
N GLU A 8 -10.68 2.34 0.91
CA GLU A 8 -10.42 0.90 0.79
C GLU A 8 -9.03 0.64 0.20
N VAL A 9 -8.63 1.36 -0.86
CA VAL A 9 -7.27 1.30 -1.42
C VAL A 9 -6.21 1.62 -0.36
N LEU A 10 -6.45 2.64 0.49
CA LEU A 10 -5.52 3.00 1.57
C LEU A 10 -5.34 1.86 2.56
N GLN A 11 -6.43 1.22 2.96
CA GLN A 11 -6.42 0.12 3.92
C GLN A 11 -5.80 -1.15 3.34
N ILE A 12 -6.01 -1.42 2.06
CA ILE A 12 -5.35 -2.54 1.38
C ILE A 12 -3.84 -2.27 1.30
N LEU A 13 -3.43 -1.06 0.93
CA LEU A 13 -2.02 -0.68 0.91
C LEU A 13 -1.35 -0.81 2.28
N GLU A 14 -2.00 -0.33 3.34
CA GLU A 14 -1.49 -0.50 4.70
C GLU A 14 -1.36 -1.98 5.06
N GLY A 15 -2.38 -2.78 4.75
CA GLY A 15 -2.35 -4.24 4.96
C GLY A 15 -1.19 -4.91 4.22
N GLU A 16 -0.94 -4.52 2.97
CA GLU A 16 0.15 -5.06 2.15
C GLU A 16 1.54 -4.67 2.69
N VAL A 17 1.71 -3.43 3.13
CA VAL A 17 2.96 -2.95 3.76
C VAL A 17 3.26 -3.73 5.04
N ASN A 18 2.24 -3.95 5.88
CA ASN A 18 2.39 -4.73 7.11
C ASN A 18 2.69 -6.20 6.79
N LEU A 19 1.99 -6.79 5.83
CA LEU A 19 2.20 -8.18 5.42
C LEU A 19 3.63 -8.40 4.92
N ARG A 20 4.17 -7.48 4.10
CA ARG A 20 5.57 -7.57 3.64
C ARG A 20 6.58 -7.55 4.79
N GLU A 21 6.31 -6.75 5.81
CA GLU A 21 7.16 -6.72 7.00
C GLU A 21 7.06 -8.03 7.80
N GLU A 22 5.85 -8.58 7.96
CA GLU A 22 5.65 -9.90 8.59
C GLU A 22 6.35 -11.02 7.79
N THR A 23 6.29 -10.99 6.46
CA THR A 23 7.00 -11.92 5.56
C THR A 23 8.51 -11.81 5.75
N ARG A 24 9.06 -10.59 5.85
CA ARG A 24 10.48 -10.36 6.15
C ARG A 24 10.88 -10.95 7.50
N VAL A 25 10.05 -10.77 8.53
CA VAL A 25 10.28 -11.35 9.87
C VAL A 25 10.23 -12.88 9.83
N ALA A 26 9.26 -13.46 9.11
CA ALA A 26 9.15 -14.91 8.95
C ALA A 26 10.39 -15.53 8.28
N GLU A 27 10.93 -14.88 7.24
CA GLU A 27 12.17 -15.31 6.59
C GLU A 27 13.39 -15.19 7.52
N GLN A 28 13.48 -14.12 8.31
CA GLN A 28 14.57 -13.94 9.29
C GLN A 28 14.51 -14.96 10.43
N ALA A 29 13.31 -15.39 10.83
CA ALA A 29 13.10 -16.38 11.88
C ALA A 29 13.35 -17.82 11.42
N LYS A 30 13.25 -18.09 10.11
CA LYS A 30 13.42 -19.40 9.47
C LYS A 30 14.59 -20.27 9.98
N PRO A 31 15.82 -19.77 10.19
CA PRO A 31 16.92 -20.60 10.72
C PRO A 31 16.78 -20.99 12.20
N ALA A 32 15.91 -20.30 12.96
CA ALA A 32 15.73 -20.51 14.40
C ALA A 32 14.48 -21.32 14.76
N ILE A 33 13.63 -21.66 13.78
CA ILE A 33 12.36 -22.38 13.98
C ILE A 33 12.32 -23.67 13.16
N LYS A 34 11.37 -24.55 13.47
CA LYS A 34 11.19 -25.79 12.71
C LYS A 34 10.55 -25.52 11.35
N SER A 35 10.83 -26.37 10.37
CA SER A 35 10.25 -26.25 9.03
C SER A 35 8.72 -26.28 9.04
N GLU A 36 8.11 -27.07 9.92
CA GLU A 36 6.65 -27.15 10.05
C GLU A 36 6.04 -25.89 10.68
N GLU A 37 6.78 -25.24 11.58
CA GLU A 37 6.37 -23.97 12.20
C GLU A 37 6.46 -22.83 11.17
N HIS A 38 7.56 -22.78 10.40
CA HIS A 38 7.71 -21.84 9.29
C HIS A 38 6.63 -22.03 8.23
N ALA A 39 6.34 -23.26 7.83
CA ALA A 39 5.29 -23.55 6.84
C ALA A 39 3.91 -23.06 7.30
N LYS A 40 3.57 -23.25 8.58
CA LYS A 40 2.31 -22.72 9.15
C LYS A 40 2.27 -21.20 9.16
N GLN A 41 3.38 -20.53 9.48
CA GLN A 41 3.46 -19.07 9.42
C GLN A 41 3.28 -18.59 7.98
N ALA A 42 3.96 -19.20 7.01
CA ALA A 42 3.81 -18.86 5.61
C ALA A 42 2.39 -19.11 5.08
N GLU A 43 1.70 -20.16 5.54
CA GLU A 43 0.30 -20.40 5.22
C GLU A 43 -0.63 -19.31 5.79
N GLN A 44 -0.36 -18.81 7.00
CA GLN A 44 -1.08 -17.68 7.57
C GLN A 44 -0.87 -16.39 6.76
N LEU A 45 0.38 -16.10 6.38
CA LEU A 45 0.72 -14.97 5.52
C LEU A 45 0.00 -15.08 4.17
N ALA A 46 0.01 -16.27 3.54
CA ALA A 46 -0.72 -16.54 2.30
C ALA A 46 -2.23 -16.30 2.46
N GLY A 47 -2.80 -16.67 3.61
CA GLY A 47 -4.20 -16.40 3.93
C GLY A 47 -4.52 -14.91 4.08
N THR A 48 -3.60 -14.13 4.66
CA THR A 48 -3.72 -12.67 4.73
C THR A 48 -3.61 -12.03 3.34
N GLN A 49 -2.61 -12.42 2.55
CA GLN A 49 -2.44 -11.98 1.16
C GLN A 49 -3.71 -12.25 0.34
N HIS A 50 -4.29 -13.44 0.48
CA HIS A 50 -5.49 -13.83 -0.24
C HIS A 50 -6.65 -12.87 0.05
N LYS A 51 -6.88 -12.53 1.32
CA LYS A 51 -7.95 -11.61 1.74
C LYS A 51 -7.73 -10.20 1.20
N LEU A 52 -6.48 -9.73 1.12
CA LEU A 52 -6.15 -8.44 0.51
C LEU A 52 -6.44 -8.46 -1.01
N GLY A 53 -6.10 -9.56 -1.68
CA GLY A 53 -6.46 -9.80 -3.08
C GLY A 53 -7.96 -9.79 -3.31
N GLU A 54 -8.74 -10.56 -2.53
CA GLU A 54 -10.20 -10.59 -2.63
C GLU A 54 -10.83 -9.21 -2.38
N ARG A 55 -10.32 -8.43 -1.43
CA ARG A 55 -10.78 -7.06 -1.20
C ARG A 55 -10.52 -6.16 -2.42
N THR A 56 -9.39 -6.34 -3.09
CA THR A 56 -9.04 -5.63 -4.32
C THR A 56 -9.99 -5.99 -5.46
N GLU A 57 -10.30 -7.27 -5.65
CA GLU A 57 -11.27 -7.73 -6.66
C GLU A 57 -12.69 -7.21 -6.38
N ASN A 58 -13.15 -7.31 -5.13
CA ASN A 58 -14.45 -6.78 -4.72
C ASN A 58 -14.56 -5.27 -4.97
N MET A 59 -13.45 -4.53 -4.82
CA MET A 59 -13.40 -3.11 -5.13
C MET A 59 -13.56 -2.84 -6.62
N VAL A 60 -12.94 -3.65 -7.48
CA VAL A 60 -13.14 -3.58 -8.94
C VAL A 60 -14.62 -3.75 -9.28
N ASP A 61 -15.29 -4.76 -8.70
CA ASP A 61 -16.71 -5.00 -8.94
C ASP A 61 -17.60 -3.85 -8.44
N ARG A 62 -17.26 -3.28 -7.27
CA ARG A 62 -17.95 -2.09 -6.74
C ARG A 62 -17.81 -0.87 -7.66
N ILE A 63 -16.64 -0.63 -8.25
CA ILE A 63 -16.44 0.48 -9.19
C ILE A 63 -17.27 0.27 -10.45
N ARG A 64 -17.30 -0.97 -10.97
CA ARG A 64 -18.09 -1.32 -12.16
C ARG A 64 -19.59 -1.19 -11.97
N ALA A 65 -20.07 -1.41 -10.74
CA ALA A 65 -21.46 -1.24 -10.38
C ALA A 65 -21.91 0.22 -10.24
N LEU A 66 -20.98 1.20 -10.31
CA LEU A 66 -21.33 2.62 -10.34
C LEU A 66 -21.97 2.98 -11.69
N GLU A 67 -22.80 4.03 -11.68
CA GLU A 67 -23.27 4.65 -12.93
C GLU A 67 -22.06 5.12 -13.75
N ASN A 68 -21.98 4.67 -15.01
CA ASN A 68 -20.85 4.90 -15.91
C ASN A 68 -19.47 4.47 -15.35
N GLY A 69 -19.42 3.55 -14.39
CA GLY A 69 -18.18 3.20 -13.68
C GLY A 69 -17.06 2.67 -14.57
N GLU A 70 -17.37 1.84 -15.57
CA GLU A 70 -16.37 1.33 -16.53
C GLU A 70 -15.87 2.45 -17.48
N GLU A 71 -16.71 3.43 -17.82
CA GLU A 71 -16.35 4.56 -18.68
C GLU A 71 -15.50 5.58 -17.93
N GLU A 72 -15.87 5.92 -16.69
CA GLU A 72 -15.17 6.92 -15.87
C GLU A 72 -13.89 6.40 -15.22
N PHE A 73 -13.83 5.11 -14.87
CA PHE A 73 -12.74 4.53 -14.06
C PHE A 73 -12.07 3.31 -14.71
N GLY A 74 -12.16 3.16 -16.04
CA GLY A 74 -11.59 2.02 -16.76
C GLY A 74 -10.08 1.82 -16.53
N LYS A 75 -9.31 2.90 -16.35
CA LYS A 75 -7.86 2.83 -16.08
C LYS A 75 -7.57 2.31 -14.67
N GLU A 76 -8.33 2.78 -13.69
CA GLU A 76 -8.22 2.38 -12.30
C GLU A 76 -8.68 0.94 -12.12
N ILE A 77 -9.76 0.52 -12.79
CA ILE A 77 -10.18 -0.89 -12.85
C ILE A 77 -9.06 -1.76 -13.41
N ALA A 78 -8.42 -1.36 -14.52
CA ALA A 78 -7.34 -2.12 -15.11
C ALA A 78 -6.13 -2.25 -14.18
N LEU A 79 -5.76 -1.17 -13.48
CA LEU A 79 -4.66 -1.18 -12.53
C LEU A 79 -4.97 -2.04 -11.30
N LEU A 80 -6.17 -1.92 -10.72
CA LEU A 80 -6.58 -2.72 -9.56
C LEU A 80 -6.66 -4.23 -9.90
N LYS A 81 -7.02 -4.59 -11.13
CA LYS A 81 -6.91 -5.97 -11.59
C LYS A 81 -5.46 -6.46 -11.64
N GLN A 82 -4.52 -5.62 -12.06
CA GLN A 82 -3.09 -5.99 -12.03
C GLN A 82 -2.60 -6.18 -10.59
N VAL A 83 -3.01 -5.30 -9.67
CA VAL A 83 -2.74 -5.49 -8.23
C VAL A 83 -3.26 -6.84 -7.76
N ALA A 84 -4.51 -7.20 -8.07
CA ALA A 84 -5.09 -8.48 -7.65
C ALA A 84 -4.31 -9.69 -8.21
N LEU A 85 -3.83 -9.62 -9.46
CA LEU A 85 -2.99 -10.66 -10.05
C LEU A 85 -1.66 -10.82 -9.32
N VAL A 86 -0.97 -9.71 -9.03
CA VAL A 86 0.31 -9.75 -8.29
C VAL A 86 0.12 -10.27 -6.87
N MET A 87 -0.97 -9.88 -6.20
CA MET A 87 -1.33 -10.41 -4.87
C MET A 87 -1.63 -11.91 -4.92
N LEU A 88 -2.24 -12.41 -6.00
CA LEU A 88 -2.46 -13.85 -6.19
C LEU A 88 -1.14 -14.61 -6.38
N ASP A 89 -0.17 -14.01 -7.08
CA ASP A 89 1.17 -14.56 -7.23
C ASP A 89 1.90 -14.61 -5.88
N ALA A 90 1.90 -13.51 -5.12
CA ALA A 90 2.45 -13.46 -3.76
C ALA A 90 1.84 -14.55 -2.86
N LYS A 91 0.51 -14.70 -2.90
CA LYS A 91 -0.22 -15.75 -2.17
C LYS A 91 0.27 -17.14 -2.58
N THR A 92 0.49 -17.37 -3.87
CA THR A 92 0.92 -18.66 -4.40
C THR A 92 2.35 -19.00 -3.99
N ILE A 93 3.22 -18.00 -3.89
CA ILE A 93 4.59 -18.15 -3.38
C ILE A 93 4.57 -18.48 -1.88
N LEU A 94 3.86 -17.69 -1.07
CA LEU A 94 3.72 -17.88 0.38
C LEU A 94 3.10 -19.25 0.72
N ALA A 95 2.11 -19.71 -0.06
CA ALA A 95 1.48 -21.02 0.12
C ALA A 95 2.44 -22.21 -0.11
N ARG A 96 3.63 -21.98 -0.68
CA ARG A 96 4.70 -22.98 -0.84
C ARG A 96 5.75 -22.90 0.28
N ALA A 97 5.45 -22.15 1.34
CA ALA A 97 6.40 -21.82 2.41
C ALA A 97 7.65 -21.06 1.93
N ASP A 98 7.52 -20.29 0.84
CA ASP A 98 8.57 -19.38 0.40
C ASP A 98 8.27 -17.96 0.92
N THR A 99 8.98 -17.55 1.97
CA THR A 99 8.95 -16.18 2.53
C THR A 99 10.14 -15.34 2.07
N GLY A 100 10.95 -15.87 1.14
CA GLY A 100 12.20 -15.25 0.72
C GLY A 100 11.99 -14.10 -0.26
N SER A 101 13.07 -13.77 -0.99
CA SER A 101 13.05 -12.69 -1.97
C SER A 101 11.89 -12.74 -2.98
N PRO A 102 11.43 -13.90 -3.48
CA PRO A 102 10.30 -13.95 -4.40
C PRO A 102 8.99 -13.40 -3.80
N ALA A 103 8.66 -13.77 -2.56
CA ALA A 103 7.44 -13.31 -1.89
C ALA A 103 7.51 -11.80 -1.63
N ILE A 104 8.62 -11.35 -1.03
CA ILE A 104 8.85 -9.93 -0.70
C ILE A 104 8.83 -9.05 -1.97
N ALA A 105 9.35 -9.54 -3.08
CA ALA A 105 9.33 -8.84 -4.36
C ALA A 105 7.90 -8.70 -4.90
N ALA A 106 7.10 -9.77 -4.87
CA ALA A 106 5.71 -9.74 -5.32
C ALA A 106 4.85 -8.80 -4.45
N GLU A 107 4.98 -8.87 -3.12
CA GLU A 107 4.31 -7.94 -2.19
C GLU A 107 4.76 -6.48 -2.45
N THR A 108 6.05 -6.26 -2.74
CA THR A 108 6.57 -4.93 -3.10
C THR A 108 5.97 -4.41 -4.40
N GLU A 109 5.84 -5.24 -5.42
CA GLU A 109 5.19 -4.89 -6.68
C GLU A 109 3.71 -4.53 -6.45
N ALA A 110 2.98 -5.29 -5.62
CA ALA A 110 1.60 -4.97 -5.26
C ALA A 110 1.48 -3.59 -4.59
N ILE A 111 2.39 -3.28 -3.65
CA ILE A 111 2.48 -1.96 -3.00
C ILE A 111 2.72 -0.86 -4.02
N GLU A 112 3.66 -1.06 -4.95
CA GLU A 112 3.99 -0.06 -5.97
C GLU A 112 2.81 0.22 -6.91
N LEU A 113 2.11 -0.82 -7.36
CA LEU A 113 0.90 -0.68 -8.19
C LEU A 113 -0.23 0.03 -7.42
N LEU A 114 -0.42 -0.29 -6.13
CA LEU A 114 -1.37 0.42 -5.27
C LEU A 114 -1.01 1.91 -5.11
N LEU A 115 0.27 2.23 -4.95
CA LEU A 115 0.74 3.62 -4.91
C LEU A 115 0.53 4.35 -6.24
N GLN A 116 0.69 3.66 -7.38
CA GLN A 116 0.35 4.22 -8.69
C GLN A 116 -1.14 4.56 -8.79
N SER A 117 -2.03 3.72 -8.24
CA SER A 117 -3.48 3.97 -8.29
C SER A 117 -3.87 5.28 -7.58
N LYS A 118 -3.19 5.64 -6.49
CA LYS A 118 -3.36 6.93 -5.82
C LYS A 118 -2.95 8.13 -6.66
N ARG A 119 -1.93 7.96 -7.52
CA ARG A 119 -1.43 9.04 -8.39
C ARG A 119 -2.37 9.31 -9.56
N ILE A 120 -3.27 8.37 -9.89
CA ILE A 120 -4.33 8.56 -10.86
C ILE A 120 -5.45 9.38 -10.20
N ASN A 121 -5.24 10.69 -10.17
CA ASN A 121 -6.19 11.65 -9.63
C ASN A 121 -7.25 11.98 -10.70
N PRO A 122 -8.58 11.85 -10.43
CA PRO A 122 -9.64 12.05 -11.41
C PRO A 122 -9.87 13.51 -11.87
N LYS A 123 -9.05 14.47 -11.44
CA LYS A 123 -9.08 15.86 -11.97
C LYS A 123 -8.31 16.06 -13.29
N GLY A 124 -7.78 15.00 -13.89
CA GLY A 124 -6.95 15.06 -15.09
C GLY A 124 -7.69 14.80 -16.41
N GLY A 125 -8.82 15.47 -16.64
CA GLY A 125 -9.50 15.48 -17.93
C GLY A 125 -9.05 16.66 -18.80
N GLY A 126 -8.21 16.38 -19.81
CA GLY A 126 -8.07 17.22 -21.01
C GLY A 126 -6.90 18.20 -21.05
N GLY A 127 -6.15 18.16 -22.17
CA GLY A 127 -5.31 19.28 -22.61
C GLY A 127 -3.90 18.89 -23.01
N GLY A 128 -3.74 18.34 -24.22
CA GLY A 128 -2.45 18.31 -24.90
C GLY A 128 -1.91 19.73 -25.08
N GLY A 129 -0.66 19.93 -24.69
CA GLY A 129 0.08 21.17 -24.88
C GLY A 129 1.56 20.88 -24.93
N ALA A 130 2.08 20.76 -26.15
CA ALA A 130 3.51 20.69 -26.41
C ALA A 130 4.16 22.02 -25.99
N ASN A 131 5.08 21.99 -25.02
CA ASN A 131 6.44 22.50 -25.20
C ASN A 131 7.33 22.21 -23.98
N PRO A 132 8.58 21.76 -24.20
CA PRO A 132 9.56 21.43 -23.17
C PRO A 132 10.31 22.70 -22.74
N GLY A 133 10.45 22.92 -21.43
CA GLY A 133 11.11 24.14 -20.95
C GLY A 133 11.47 24.12 -19.47
N GLY A 134 12.64 23.58 -19.17
CA GLY A 134 13.59 24.21 -18.25
C GLY A 134 13.46 23.93 -16.75
N GLY A 135 14.37 23.06 -16.27
CA GLY A 135 15.10 23.31 -15.03
C GLY A 135 14.58 22.61 -13.77
N GLY A 136 15.28 21.55 -13.36
CA GLY A 136 15.09 20.97 -12.03
C GLY A 136 15.57 19.53 -11.92
N SER A 137 16.89 19.31 -11.99
CA SER A 137 17.51 18.04 -11.59
C SER A 137 17.35 17.88 -10.08
N GLY A 138 16.30 17.17 -9.66
CA GLY A 138 16.09 16.76 -8.27
C GLY A 138 15.69 15.30 -8.21
N THR A 139 16.66 14.40 -8.05
CA THR A 139 16.43 12.98 -7.75
C THR A 139 15.92 12.85 -6.32
N THR A 140 14.65 13.14 -6.08
CA THR A 140 14.01 12.83 -4.80
C THR A 140 13.46 11.41 -4.89
N ASN A 141 14.35 10.43 -4.70
CA ASN A 141 13.99 9.05 -4.37
C ASN A 141 13.74 8.91 -2.87
N ASP A 142 13.05 9.88 -2.25
CA ASP A 142 12.53 9.66 -0.91
C ASP A 142 11.21 8.88 -1.07
N SER A 143 11.36 7.57 -0.90
CA SER A 143 10.28 6.60 -0.98
C SER A 143 9.19 7.00 0.01
N ALA A 144 7.92 6.93 -0.43
CA ALA A 144 6.75 7.11 0.44
C ALA A 144 6.68 6.12 1.65
N LEU A 145 7.68 5.25 1.78
CA LEU A 145 7.93 4.34 2.90
C LEU A 145 8.33 5.06 4.19
N THR A 146 8.86 6.29 4.15
CA THR A 146 9.26 7.02 5.38
C THR A 146 8.08 7.53 6.21
N LEU A 147 6.86 7.58 5.65
CA LEU A 147 5.67 8.04 6.38
C LEU A 147 4.84 6.91 7.02
N ILE A 148 5.10 5.64 6.69
CA ILE A 148 4.30 4.48 7.14
C ILE A 148 5.24 3.43 7.75
N GLY A 149 5.80 3.76 8.91
CA GLY A 149 6.71 2.86 9.62
C GLY A 149 6.91 3.29 11.06
N SER A 150 5.87 3.19 11.90
CA SER A 150 6.05 3.24 13.35
C SER A 150 6.24 1.82 13.91
N GLY A 151 7.30 1.14 13.46
CA GLY A 151 7.76 -0.09 14.09
C GLY A 151 8.60 0.26 15.31
N VAL A 152 8.05 0.08 16.51
CA VAL A 152 8.79 0.26 17.76
C VAL A 152 9.75 -0.92 17.91
N ASN A 153 11.04 -0.69 17.67
CA ASN A 153 12.07 -1.69 17.91
C ASN A 153 12.70 -1.40 19.29
N GLU A 154 12.39 -2.21 20.31
CA GLU A 154 12.89 -2.05 21.68
C GLU A 154 14.42 -2.23 21.83
N LYS A 155 15.14 -2.46 20.72
CA LYS A 155 16.61 -2.54 20.66
C LYS A 155 17.23 -1.60 19.62
N GLU A 156 16.53 -0.54 19.20
CA GLU A 156 17.11 0.48 18.33
C GLU A 156 18.19 1.26 19.08
N ASN A 157 19.46 1.00 18.77
CA ASN A 157 20.55 1.89 19.15
C ASN A 157 20.57 3.05 18.15
N ARG A 158 19.87 4.12 18.52
CA ARG A 158 19.72 5.32 17.69
C ARG A 158 20.98 6.17 17.82
N GLU A 159 21.86 6.13 16.83
CA GLU A 159 22.88 7.18 16.71
C GLU A 159 22.16 8.48 16.34
N ASP A 160 22.31 9.48 17.21
CA ASP A 160 21.69 10.80 17.09
C ASP A 160 22.30 11.54 15.89
N HIS A 161 21.59 11.50 14.76
CA HIS A 161 21.84 12.40 13.66
C HIS A 161 20.87 13.57 13.81
N GLY A 162 21.34 14.62 14.47
CA GLY A 162 20.60 15.85 14.65
C GLY A 162 20.15 16.43 13.31
N VAL A 163 18.89 16.19 12.95
CA VAL A 163 18.22 16.93 11.89
C VAL A 163 16.98 17.57 12.50
N SER A 164 17.03 18.89 12.54
CA SER A 164 15.99 19.77 13.09
C SER A 164 14.62 19.40 12.53
N GLN A 165 13.71 19.03 13.43
CA GLN A 165 12.31 18.77 13.12
C GLN A 165 11.64 20.09 12.70
N ALA A 166 11.62 20.35 11.39
CA ALA A 166 10.83 21.43 10.83
C ALA A 166 9.36 21.00 10.80
N THR A 167 8.55 21.54 11.69
CA THR A 167 7.08 21.48 11.62
C THR A 167 6.63 22.21 10.35
N GLY A 168 6.42 21.46 9.26
CA GLY A 168 5.97 21.98 7.99
C GLY A 168 4.49 22.36 8.00
N ASP A 169 4.18 23.58 8.40
CA ASP A 169 2.86 24.24 8.21
C ASP A 169 2.66 24.74 6.76
N SER A 170 3.32 24.10 5.77
CA SER A 170 3.36 24.58 4.39
C SER A 170 3.58 23.46 3.37
N GLY A 171 2.74 22.42 3.44
CA GLY A 171 2.57 21.45 2.35
C GLY A 171 1.41 21.85 1.41
N PRO A 172 1.39 21.39 0.14
CA PRO A 172 0.26 21.61 -0.76
C PRO A 172 -1.03 21.12 -0.09
N LYS A 173 -2.06 21.97 -0.07
CA LYS A 173 -3.36 21.66 0.55
C LYS A 173 -3.88 20.34 -0.03
N LEU A 174 -3.91 19.29 0.79
CA LEU A 174 -4.57 18.03 0.46
C LEU A 174 -5.98 18.33 -0.06
N PRO A 175 -6.39 17.75 -1.20
CA PRO A 175 -7.77 17.87 -1.67
C PRO A 175 -8.74 17.41 -0.59
N GLU A 176 -9.92 18.02 -0.55
CA GLU A 176 -10.90 17.84 0.53
C GLU A 176 -11.25 16.37 0.75
N GLU A 177 -11.33 15.60 -0.33
CA GLU A 177 -11.67 14.18 -0.31
C GLU A 177 -10.62 13.33 0.42
N PHE A 178 -9.34 13.70 0.32
CA PHE A 178 -8.25 13.02 1.04
C PHE A 178 -8.23 13.41 2.52
N ARG A 179 -8.60 14.64 2.86
CA ARG A 179 -8.71 15.09 4.25
C ARG A 179 -9.84 14.35 4.95
N THR A 180 -11.01 14.29 4.33
CA THR A 180 -12.17 13.56 4.89
C THR A 180 -11.86 12.08 5.06
N GLY A 181 -11.19 11.43 4.09
CA GLY A 181 -10.80 10.03 4.20
C GLY A 181 -9.78 9.76 5.32
N LEU A 182 -8.80 10.65 5.50
CA LEU A 182 -7.84 10.57 6.59
C LEU A 182 -8.50 10.83 7.95
N ASP A 183 -9.39 11.80 8.05
CA ASP A 183 -10.13 12.10 9.28
C ASP A 183 -11.01 10.91 9.69
N GLU A 184 -11.69 10.24 8.75
CA GLU A 184 -12.46 9.03 9.06
C GLU A 184 -11.57 7.87 9.52
N TYR A 185 -10.40 7.70 8.91
CA TYR A 185 -9.43 6.68 9.28
C TYR A 185 -8.91 6.89 10.71
N PHE A 186 -8.44 8.11 11.03
CA PHE A 186 -7.96 8.45 12.38
C PHE A 186 -9.06 8.32 13.44
N ASN A 187 -10.29 8.75 13.15
CA ASN A 187 -11.42 8.58 14.05
C ASN A 187 -11.76 7.11 14.35
N ARG A 188 -11.54 6.20 13.40
CA ARG A 188 -11.72 4.75 13.63
C ARG A 188 -10.57 4.17 14.43
N LEU A 189 -9.36 4.64 14.22
CA LEU A 189 -8.16 4.20 14.94
C LEU A 189 -8.20 4.63 16.42
N GLU A 190 -8.62 5.87 16.70
CA GLU A 190 -8.85 6.34 18.08
C GLU A 190 -9.97 5.55 18.78
N LYS A 191 -11.06 5.23 18.08
CA LYS A 191 -12.13 4.37 18.61
C LYS A 191 -11.69 2.94 18.89
N ALA A 192 -10.76 2.40 18.10
CA ALA A 192 -10.21 1.06 18.32
C ALA A 192 -9.22 1.00 19.50
N ARG A 193 -8.56 2.13 19.81
CA ARG A 193 -7.56 2.25 20.89
C ARG A 193 -8.17 2.63 22.26
N GLY A 194 -9.45 3.03 22.27
CA GLY A 194 -10.21 3.41 23.47
C GLY A 194 -11.09 2.30 24.07
N LYS A 195 -10.85 1.03 23.72
CA LYS A 195 -11.52 -0.14 24.32
C LYS A 195 -10.50 -1.10 24.94
#